data_AF-A0A4Z0AAR2-F1
#
_entry.id   AF-A0A4Z0AAR2-F1
#
_cell.length_a   1.000
_cell.length_b   1.000
_cell.length_c   1.000
_cell.angle_alpha   90.00
_cell.angle_beta   90.00
_cell.angle_gamma   90.00
#
_symmetry.space_group_name_H-M   'P 1'
#
loop_
_entity.id
_entity.type
_entity.pdbx_description
1 polymer ?
#
loop_
_entity_poly.entity_id
_entity_poly.type
_entity_poly.pdbx_seq_one_letter_code
_entity_poly.pdbx_strand_id
1 'polypeptide(L)'
;MAFSTLLKRYLDTRKSSQGLSYPPGPKALPIIGNLLDIPKETPWVTYTAWAKQYDDVISVTAFGKVIVVVNSAKAAKEVFERRGTRYMDRPRVPILDLIGWGAILALMPYSEAWPFQTVKTHAFLNQLLSEPEQFREHIKHFVAAIVMSLTYGYDVKAKDDFLCHLLSEPTGLGESLFFRAHP
;
A
#
# COMPACT_ATOMS: atom_id res chain seq x y z
N MET A 1 25.68 -11.38 -30.98
CA MET A 1 24.91 -10.11 -30.86
C MET A 1 23.97 -10.07 -29.66
N ALA A 2 23.26 -11.15 -29.28
CA ALA A 2 22.29 -11.14 -28.18
C ALA A 2 22.85 -10.86 -26.76
N PHE A 3 24.06 -11.33 -26.44
CA PHE A 3 24.65 -11.12 -25.09
C PHE A 3 24.98 -9.64 -24.81
N SER A 4 25.48 -8.93 -25.83
CA SER A 4 25.79 -7.50 -25.75
C SER A 4 24.53 -6.65 -25.54
N THR A 5 23.43 -6.98 -26.23
CA THR A 5 22.15 -6.30 -26.06
C THR A 5 21.50 -6.61 -24.72
N LEU A 6 21.59 -7.85 -24.23
CA LEU A 6 21.14 -8.21 -22.89
C LEU A 6 21.95 -7.51 -21.79
N LEU A 7 23.28 -7.41 -21.95
CA LEU A 7 24.15 -6.72 -21.01
C LEU A 7 23.91 -5.20 -21.01
N LYS A 8 23.77 -4.57 -22.19
CA LYS A 8 23.41 -3.15 -22.27
C LYS A 8 22.06 -2.89 -21.63
N ARG A 9 21.05 -3.69 -21.96
CA ARG A 9 19.71 -3.60 -21.34
C ARG A 9 19.78 -3.79 -19.82
N TYR A 10 20.62 -4.71 -19.33
CA TYR A 10 20.85 -4.90 -17.89
C TYR A 10 21.50 -3.67 -17.22
N LEU A 11 22.52 -3.08 -17.85
CA LEU A 11 23.16 -1.87 -17.33
C LEU A 11 22.21 -0.65 -17.40
N ASP A 12 21.42 -0.53 -18.46
CA ASP A 12 20.43 0.53 -18.62
C ASP A 12 19.28 0.40 -17.62
N THR A 13 18.88 -0.82 -17.23
CA THR A 13 17.87 -1.02 -16.17
C THR A 13 18.31 -0.53 -14.79
N ARG A 14 19.60 -0.26 -14.57
CA ARG A 14 20.11 0.33 -13.31
C ARG A 14 20.09 1.85 -13.29
N LYS A 15 19.66 2.50 -14.37
CA LYS A 15 19.48 3.95 -14.44
C LYS A 15 18.00 4.30 -14.40
N SER A 16 17.69 5.35 -13.65
CA SER A 16 16.41 6.05 -13.68
C SER A 16 16.13 6.60 -15.08
N SER A 17 14.87 6.90 -15.38
CA SER A 17 14.48 7.67 -16.58
C SER A 17 15.20 9.01 -16.70
N GLN A 18 15.72 9.54 -15.59
CA GLN A 18 16.55 10.75 -15.52
C GLN A 18 18.06 10.49 -15.60
N GLY A 19 18.49 9.24 -15.85
CA GLY A 19 19.90 8.86 -15.92
C GLY A 19 20.61 8.71 -14.57
N LEU A 20 19.90 8.94 -13.45
CA LEU A 20 20.42 8.75 -12.10
C LEU A 20 20.54 7.27 -11.74
N SER A 21 21.59 6.89 -11.04
CA SER A 21 21.74 5.54 -10.49
C SER A 21 20.72 5.33 -9.36
N TYR A 22 20.11 4.14 -9.33
CA TYR A 22 19.28 3.74 -8.18
C TYR A 22 20.15 3.53 -6.92
N PRO A 23 19.52 3.56 -5.72
CA PRO A 23 20.19 3.17 -4.48
C PRO A 23 20.87 1.80 -4.59
N PRO A 24 21.92 1.53 -3.79
CA PRO A 24 22.63 0.25 -3.83
C PRO A 24 21.73 -0.92 -3.44
N GLY A 25 22.15 -2.15 -3.75
CA GLY A 25 21.38 -3.34 -3.42
C GLY A 25 21.92 -4.61 -4.07
N PRO A 26 21.29 -5.76 -3.78
CA PRO A 26 21.71 -7.06 -4.30
C PRO A 26 21.72 -7.08 -5.84
N LYS A 27 22.59 -7.91 -6.41
CA LYS A 27 22.75 -7.99 -7.85
C LYS A 27 21.54 -8.71 -8.48
N ALA A 28 20.70 -7.95 -9.17
CA ALA A 28 19.54 -8.48 -9.85
C ALA A 28 19.94 -9.40 -11.03
N LEU A 29 19.22 -10.50 -11.23
CA LEU A 29 19.37 -11.35 -12.41
C LEU A 29 18.71 -10.69 -13.65
N PRO A 30 19.14 -11.02 -14.88
CA PRO A 30 18.45 -10.58 -16.08
C PRO A 30 16.98 -11.00 -16.08
N ILE A 31 16.09 -10.11 -16.55
CA ILE A 31 14.63 -10.31 -16.71
C ILE A 31 13.87 -10.44 -15.38
N ILE A 32 14.25 -11.38 -14.52
CA ILE A 32 13.54 -11.72 -13.28
C ILE A 32 13.91 -10.74 -12.14
N GLY A 33 15.15 -10.28 -12.10
CA GLY A 33 15.68 -9.44 -11.04
C GLY A 33 16.06 -10.22 -9.78
N ASN A 34 15.71 -9.70 -8.61
CA ASN A 34 15.91 -10.25 -7.27
C ASN A 34 14.69 -11.02 -6.75
N LEU A 35 13.73 -11.40 -7.60
CA LEU A 35 12.50 -12.07 -7.17
C LEU A 35 12.78 -13.33 -6.32
N LEU A 36 13.83 -14.08 -6.67
CA LEU A 36 14.23 -15.29 -5.94
C LEU A 36 14.95 -14.97 -4.61
N ASP A 37 15.52 -13.78 -4.49
CA ASP A 37 16.22 -13.31 -3.30
C ASP A 37 15.25 -12.75 -2.25
N ILE A 38 14.03 -12.38 -2.66
CA ILE A 38 12.99 -11.82 -1.78
C ILE A 38 12.25 -12.99 -1.10
N PRO A 39 12.37 -13.15 0.24
CA PRO A 39 11.69 -14.24 0.93
C PRO A 39 10.18 -13.97 1.02
N LYS A 40 9.39 -15.05 1.01
CA LYS A 40 7.92 -14.96 0.98
C LYS A 40 7.29 -14.69 2.35
N GLU A 41 7.90 -15.17 3.42
CA GLU A 41 7.31 -15.13 4.77
C GLU A 41 7.75 -13.90 5.57
N THR A 42 9.06 -13.63 5.64
CA THR A 42 9.60 -12.56 6.48
C THR A 42 10.54 -11.61 5.71
N PRO A 43 10.03 -10.90 4.68
CA PRO A 43 10.85 -9.98 3.86
C PRO A 43 11.56 -8.90 4.64
N TRP A 44 10.95 -8.37 5.71
CA TRP A 44 11.56 -7.32 6.54
C TRP A 44 12.87 -7.74 7.21
N VAL A 45 13.05 -9.03 7.55
CA VAL A 45 14.30 -9.54 8.14
C VAL A 45 15.44 -9.46 7.13
N THR A 46 15.20 -9.91 5.90
CA THR A 46 16.17 -9.85 4.81
C THR A 46 16.47 -8.41 4.42
N TYR A 47 15.45 -7.55 4.36
CA TYR A 47 15.64 -6.13 4.06
C TYR A 47 16.52 -5.44 5.11
N THR A 48 16.32 -5.78 6.39
CA THR A 48 17.17 -5.28 7.48
C THR A 48 18.61 -5.78 7.37
N ALA A 49 18.81 -7.04 6.96
CA ALA A 49 20.14 -7.60 6.73
C ALA A 49 20.85 -6.92 5.54
N TRP A 50 20.15 -6.69 4.44
CA TRP A 50 20.66 -5.94 3.29
C TRP A 50 20.96 -4.49 3.62
N ALA A 51 20.19 -3.84 4.50
CA ALA A 51 20.47 -2.49 4.94
C ALA A 51 21.84 -2.39 5.63
N LYS A 52 22.19 -3.38 6.45
CA LYS A 52 23.51 -3.48 7.09
C LYS A 52 24.65 -3.74 6.10
N GLN A 53 24.35 -4.41 4.98
CA GLN A 53 25.34 -4.78 3.98
C GLN A 53 25.60 -3.67 2.95
N TYR A 54 24.56 -2.94 2.55
CA TYR A 54 24.61 -1.96 1.46
C TYR A 54 24.51 -0.53 1.98
N ASP A 55 23.33 -0.12 2.45
CA ASP A 55 23.04 1.20 3.03
C ASP A 55 21.61 1.20 3.61
N ASP A 56 21.23 2.27 4.33
CA ASP A 56 19.89 2.46 4.90
C ASP A 56 18.77 2.44 3.84
N VAL A 57 19.06 2.87 2.61
CA VAL A 57 18.13 2.88 1.48
C VAL A 57 18.66 1.96 0.41
N ILE A 58 17.91 0.89 0.14
CA ILE A 58 18.31 -0.14 -0.83
C ILE A 58 17.33 -0.20 -2.00
N SER A 59 17.80 -0.69 -3.14
CA SER A 59 16.94 -1.04 -4.27
C SER A 59 17.03 -2.51 -4.64
N VAL A 60 15.88 -3.09 -4.96
CA VAL A 60 15.74 -4.46 -5.48
C VAL A 60 14.83 -4.43 -6.70
N THR A 61 15.03 -5.32 -7.64
CA THR A 61 14.22 -5.35 -8.87
C THR A 61 13.39 -6.62 -8.93
N ALA A 62 12.12 -6.54 -9.32
CA ALA A 62 11.30 -7.72 -9.61
C ALA A 62 10.55 -7.48 -10.92
N PHE A 63 10.69 -8.37 -11.90
CA PHE A 63 10.04 -8.28 -13.21
C PHE A 63 10.15 -6.89 -13.88
N GLY A 64 11.35 -6.31 -13.84
CA GLY A 64 11.62 -4.98 -14.42
C GLY A 64 11.06 -3.79 -13.63
N LYS A 65 10.42 -4.02 -12.47
CA LYS A 65 10.01 -2.97 -11.53
C LYS A 65 11.08 -2.81 -10.45
N VAL A 66 11.47 -1.58 -10.19
CA VAL A 66 12.39 -1.25 -9.09
C VAL A 66 11.59 -0.99 -7.83
N ILE A 67 11.95 -1.68 -6.76
CA ILE A 67 11.38 -1.56 -5.42
C ILE A 67 12.46 -0.92 -4.56
N VAL A 68 12.16 0.23 -3.97
CA VAL A 68 13.07 0.92 -3.05
C VAL A 68 12.60 0.62 -1.63
N VAL A 69 13.50 0.09 -0.81
CA VAL A 69 13.23 -0.24 0.60
C VAL A 69 13.95 0.74 1.49
N VAL A 70 13.22 1.32 2.45
CA VAL A 70 13.70 2.35 3.36
C VAL A 70 13.80 1.76 4.76
N ASN A 71 15.01 1.68 5.32
CA ASN A 71 15.26 1.00 6.60
C ASN A 71 15.60 1.94 7.76
N SER A 72 15.80 3.26 7.52
CA SER A 72 16.09 4.22 8.60
C SER A 72 15.00 5.27 8.78
N ALA A 73 14.80 5.67 10.05
CA ALA A 73 13.82 6.70 10.41
C ALA A 73 14.11 8.05 9.73
N LYS A 74 15.39 8.40 9.56
CA LYS A 74 15.81 9.62 8.84
C LYS A 74 15.36 9.58 7.38
N ALA A 75 15.58 8.46 6.70
CA ALA A 75 15.18 8.31 5.29
C ALA A 75 13.65 8.23 5.15
N ALA A 76 12.96 7.53 6.06
CA ALA A 76 11.50 7.48 6.09
C ALA A 76 10.90 8.88 6.27
N LYS A 77 11.47 9.69 7.18
CA LYS A 77 11.06 11.09 7.38
C LYS A 77 11.26 11.95 6.13
N GLU A 78 12.39 11.79 5.44
CA GLU A 78 12.67 12.54 4.21
C GLU A 78 11.69 12.16 3.08
N VAL A 79 11.39 10.88 2.92
CA VAL A 79 10.52 10.38 1.84
C VAL A 79 9.05 10.64 2.15
N PHE A 80 8.55 10.19 3.30
CA PHE A 80 7.12 10.16 3.59
C PHE A 80 6.59 11.46 4.20
N GLU A 81 7.40 12.21 4.96
CA GLU A 81 6.95 13.51 5.50
C GLU A 81 7.34 14.67 4.57
N ARG A 82 8.64 14.90 4.39
CA ARG A 82 9.13 16.10 3.67
C ARG A 82 8.76 16.12 2.19
N ARG A 83 8.71 14.94 1.56
CA ARG A 83 8.39 14.78 0.14
C ARG A 83 7.11 13.97 -0.07
N GLY A 84 6.28 13.84 0.97
CA GLY A 84 5.15 12.92 1.03
C GLY A 84 4.28 13.00 -0.22
N THR A 85 3.91 14.21 -0.66
CA THR A 85 3.04 14.45 -1.83
C THR A 85 3.52 13.81 -3.13
N ARG A 86 4.82 13.57 -3.30
CA ARG A 86 5.39 12.89 -4.48
C ARG A 86 5.29 11.37 -4.42
N TYR A 87 5.06 10.81 -3.22
CA TYR A 87 5.09 9.38 -2.94
C TYR A 87 3.79 8.86 -2.33
N MET A 88 2.71 9.66 -2.34
CA MET A 88 1.42 9.26 -1.74
C MET A 88 0.64 8.26 -2.60
N ASP A 89 1.02 8.07 -3.87
CA ASP A 89 0.29 7.19 -4.78
C ASP A 89 0.51 5.70 -4.47
N ARG A 90 -0.39 4.85 -4.97
CA ARG A 90 -0.33 3.39 -4.76
C ARG A 90 0.01 2.68 -6.06
N PRO A 91 0.96 1.72 -6.06
CA PRO A 91 1.25 0.95 -7.26
C PRO A 91 0.03 0.12 -7.63
N ARG A 92 -0.49 0.35 -8.84
CA ARG A 92 -1.62 -0.42 -9.37
C ARG A 92 -1.16 -1.84 -9.70
N VAL A 93 -1.71 -2.82 -8.99
CA VAL A 93 -1.44 -4.24 -9.21
C VAL A 93 -2.67 -4.86 -9.92
N PRO A 94 -2.57 -5.27 -11.19
CA PRO A 94 -3.73 -5.70 -11.97
C PRO A 94 -4.54 -6.84 -11.35
N ILE A 95 -3.89 -7.78 -10.66
CA ILE A 95 -4.60 -8.87 -9.99
C ILE A 95 -5.57 -8.35 -8.92
N LEU A 96 -5.23 -7.25 -8.23
CA LEU A 96 -6.08 -6.64 -7.21
C LEU A 96 -7.32 -6.00 -7.83
N ASP A 97 -7.20 -5.40 -9.01
CA ASP A 97 -8.36 -4.87 -9.73
C ASP A 97 -9.30 -6.00 -10.17
N LEU A 98 -8.75 -7.11 -10.67
CA LEU A 98 -9.53 -8.25 -11.16
C LEU A 98 -10.34 -8.95 -10.08
N ILE A 99 -9.81 -9.01 -8.85
CA ILE A 99 -10.52 -9.59 -7.70
C ILE A 99 -11.40 -8.56 -6.96
N GLY A 100 -11.58 -7.36 -7.52
CA GLY A 100 -12.43 -6.31 -6.93
C GLY A 100 -11.80 -5.53 -5.77
N TRP A 101 -10.50 -5.72 -5.50
CA TRP A 101 -9.78 -5.06 -4.41
C TRP A 101 -9.27 -3.65 -4.75
N GLY A 102 -9.46 -3.19 -5.99
CA GLY A 102 -9.11 -1.82 -6.40
C GLY A 102 -9.87 -0.73 -5.65
N ALA A 103 -11.04 -1.06 -5.07
CA ALA A 103 -11.83 -0.16 -4.24
C ALA A 103 -11.40 -0.14 -2.75
N ILE A 104 -10.40 -0.94 -2.36
CA ILE A 104 -9.87 -0.90 -0.99
C ILE A 104 -9.15 0.43 -0.80
N LEU A 105 -9.62 1.22 0.17
CA LEU A 105 -9.11 2.57 0.47
C LEU A 105 -7.57 2.64 0.57
N ALA A 106 -6.95 1.63 1.17
CA ALA A 106 -5.50 1.60 1.38
C ALA A 106 -4.68 1.34 0.10
N LEU A 107 -5.34 0.80 -0.95
CA LEU A 107 -4.73 0.38 -2.22
C LEU A 107 -5.14 1.27 -3.40
N MET A 108 -6.17 2.08 -3.21
CA MET A 108 -6.69 3.02 -4.20
C MET A 108 -5.64 4.09 -4.57
N PRO A 109 -5.57 4.52 -5.84
CA PRO A 109 -4.73 5.65 -6.25
C PRO A 109 -5.05 6.92 -5.46
N TYR A 110 -4.03 7.74 -5.20
CA TYR A 110 -4.20 8.92 -4.34
C TYR A 110 -5.28 9.88 -4.85
N SER A 111 -5.36 10.09 -6.17
CA SER A 111 -6.32 11.00 -6.80
C SER A 111 -7.79 10.62 -6.56
N GLU A 112 -8.06 9.33 -6.40
CA GLU A 112 -9.41 8.80 -6.19
C GLU A 112 -9.73 8.74 -4.68
N ALA A 113 -8.76 8.36 -3.86
CA ALA A 113 -8.96 8.20 -2.42
C ALA A 113 -9.05 9.54 -1.68
N TRP A 114 -8.29 10.56 -2.10
CA TRP A 114 -8.10 11.79 -1.33
C TRP A 114 -9.40 12.55 -1.00
N PRO A 115 -10.31 12.85 -1.96
CA PRO A 115 -11.54 13.57 -1.66
C PRO A 115 -12.41 12.80 -0.66
N PHE A 116 -12.50 11.49 -0.84
CA PHE A 116 -13.29 10.61 -0.01
C PHE A 116 -12.74 10.51 1.42
N GLN A 117 -11.42 10.29 1.56
CA GLN A 117 -10.74 10.26 2.85
C GLN A 117 -10.91 11.58 3.61
N THR A 118 -10.79 12.71 2.92
CA THR A 118 -10.90 14.04 3.53
C THR A 118 -12.28 14.24 4.15
N VAL A 119 -13.36 13.99 3.38
CA VAL A 119 -14.74 14.17 3.86
C VAL A 119 -15.04 13.26 5.06
N LYS A 120 -14.70 11.97 4.96
CA LYS A 120 -14.97 11.02 6.06
C LYS A 120 -14.13 11.35 7.30
N THR A 121 -12.88 11.78 7.11
CA THR A 121 -11.98 12.14 8.23
C THR A 121 -12.52 13.35 8.98
N HIS A 122 -13.01 14.38 8.27
CA HIS A 122 -13.63 15.54 8.93
C HIS A 122 -14.85 15.13 9.76
N ALA A 123 -15.71 14.26 9.25
CA ALA A 123 -16.86 13.75 10.00
C ALA A 123 -16.43 12.98 11.26
N PHE A 124 -15.43 12.10 11.14
CA PHE A 124 -14.85 11.37 12.26
C PHE A 124 -14.26 12.30 13.33
N LEU A 125 -13.49 13.32 12.92
CA LEU A 125 -12.89 14.28 13.85
C LEU A 125 -13.95 15.09 14.60
N ASN A 126 -15.05 15.47 13.93
CA ASN A 126 -16.16 16.16 14.58
C ASN A 126 -16.85 15.27 15.63
N GLN A 127 -17.08 13.98 15.33
CA GLN A 127 -17.63 13.01 16.29
C GLN A 127 -16.68 12.78 17.48
N LEU A 128 -15.38 12.77 17.21
CA LEU A 128 -14.37 12.59 18.24
C LEU A 128 -14.28 13.80 19.18
N LEU A 129 -14.47 15.01 18.66
CA LEU A 129 -14.52 16.24 19.46
C LEU A 129 -15.76 16.28 20.37
N SER A 130 -16.90 15.75 19.93
CA SER A 130 -18.14 15.74 20.72
C SER A 130 -18.18 14.63 21.78
N GLU A 131 -17.70 13.43 21.46
CA GLU A 131 -17.78 12.25 22.33
C GLU A 131 -16.42 11.51 22.40
N PRO A 132 -15.36 12.11 22.97
CA PRO A 132 -14.00 11.54 22.95
C PRO A 132 -13.88 10.19 23.67
N GLU A 133 -14.70 9.97 24.70
CA GLU A 133 -14.75 8.72 25.47
C GLU A 133 -15.14 7.50 24.61
N GLN A 134 -15.80 7.72 23.45
CA GLN A 134 -16.25 6.67 22.54
C GLN A 134 -15.29 6.43 21.35
N PHE A 135 -14.01 6.77 21.50
CA PHE A 135 -12.98 6.66 20.45
C PHE A 135 -13.02 5.35 19.63
N ARG A 136 -13.15 4.20 20.30
CA ARG A 136 -13.19 2.89 19.63
C ARG A 136 -14.40 2.73 18.72
N GLU A 137 -15.57 3.22 19.15
CA GLU A 137 -16.79 3.15 18.35
C GLU A 137 -16.75 4.13 17.17
N HIS A 138 -16.16 5.32 17.36
CA HIS A 138 -15.91 6.27 16.27
C HIS A 138 -14.99 5.67 15.20
N ILE A 139 -13.93 4.95 15.59
CA ILE A 139 -13.04 4.27 14.62
C ILE A 139 -13.81 3.19 13.85
N LYS A 140 -14.56 2.35 14.55
CA LYS A 140 -15.35 1.28 13.90
C LYS A 140 -16.34 1.87 12.90
N HIS A 141 -17.08 2.91 13.31
CA HIS A 141 -18.03 3.60 12.44
C HIS A 141 -17.34 4.26 11.24
N PHE A 142 -16.20 4.91 11.45
CA PHE A 142 -15.41 5.53 10.37
C PHE A 142 -14.95 4.49 9.33
N VAL A 143 -14.37 3.38 9.79
CA VAL A 143 -13.92 2.30 8.90
C VAL A 143 -15.12 1.66 8.18
N ALA A 144 -16.21 1.37 8.89
CA ALA A 144 -17.43 0.82 8.32
C ALA A 144 -18.05 1.75 7.26
N ALA A 145 -18.15 3.04 7.54
CA ALA A 145 -18.70 4.05 6.63
C ALA A 145 -17.87 4.16 5.34
N ILE A 146 -16.55 4.03 5.44
CA ILE A 146 -15.65 4.01 4.27
C ILE A 146 -15.91 2.76 3.43
N VAL A 147 -15.85 1.57 4.05
CA VAL A 147 -16.02 0.31 3.32
C VAL A 147 -17.39 0.27 2.64
N MET A 148 -18.47 0.59 3.35
CA MET A 148 -19.83 0.54 2.83
C MET A 148 -20.06 1.53 1.67
N SER A 149 -19.52 2.73 1.78
CA SER A 149 -19.68 3.73 0.73
C SER A 149 -18.88 3.38 -0.52
N LEU A 150 -17.68 2.81 -0.37
CA LEU A 150 -16.86 2.40 -1.52
C LEU A 150 -17.36 1.11 -2.19
N THR A 151 -17.84 0.14 -1.41
CA THR A 151 -18.24 -1.18 -1.95
C THR A 151 -19.68 -1.22 -2.45
N TYR A 152 -20.60 -0.54 -1.77
CA TYR A 152 -22.03 -0.59 -2.07
C TYR A 152 -22.61 0.77 -2.50
N GLY A 153 -21.80 1.84 -2.55
CA GLY A 153 -22.30 3.20 -2.77
C GLY A 153 -23.16 3.72 -1.63
N TYR A 154 -23.12 3.06 -0.46
CA TYR A 154 -24.02 3.34 0.66
C TYR A 154 -23.41 4.33 1.64
N ASP A 155 -24.07 5.46 1.85
CA ASP A 155 -23.63 6.45 2.83
C ASP A 155 -24.17 6.10 4.23
N VAL A 156 -23.31 5.47 5.04
CA VAL A 156 -23.66 5.08 6.42
C VAL A 156 -23.98 6.33 7.23
N LYS A 157 -25.23 6.41 7.70
CA LYS A 157 -25.68 7.47 8.62
C LYS A 157 -25.45 7.05 10.07
N ALA A 158 -25.50 8.02 10.98
CA ALA A 158 -25.03 7.90 12.35
C ALA A 158 -25.67 6.75 13.17
N LYS A 159 -24.81 6.18 14.04
CA LYS A 159 -24.96 5.36 15.27
C LYS A 159 -25.88 4.11 15.28
N ASP A 160 -27.00 4.08 14.57
CA ASP A 160 -28.01 3.00 14.63
C ASP A 160 -28.26 2.31 13.28
N ASP A 161 -27.26 2.27 12.41
CA ASP A 161 -27.35 1.54 11.15
C ASP A 161 -27.14 0.04 11.39
N PHE A 162 -28.06 -0.79 10.86
CA PHE A 162 -28.02 -2.26 10.93
C PHE A 162 -26.64 -2.85 10.61
N LEU A 163 -25.89 -2.18 9.74
CA LEU A 163 -24.56 -2.61 9.30
C LEU A 163 -23.46 -2.39 10.35
N CYS A 164 -23.60 -1.42 11.26
CA CYS A 164 -22.67 -1.25 12.39
C CYS A 164 -22.81 -2.41 13.40
N HIS A 165 -24.02 -2.95 13.55
CA HIS A 165 -24.26 -4.16 14.31
C HIS A 165 -23.70 -5.42 13.62
N LEU A 166 -23.83 -5.50 12.29
CA LEU A 166 -23.29 -6.63 11.51
C LEU A 166 -21.76 -6.71 11.54
N LEU A 167 -21.06 -5.56 11.57
CA LEU A 167 -19.60 -5.48 11.65
C LEU A 167 -19.04 -5.61 13.08
N SER A 168 -19.89 -5.49 14.10
CA SER A 168 -19.52 -5.70 15.51
C SER A 168 -19.87 -7.09 16.04
N GLU A 169 -20.58 -7.91 15.25
CA GLU A 169 -20.76 -9.32 15.57
C GLU A 169 -19.41 -10.06 15.55
N PRO A 170 -19.11 -10.88 16.58
CA PRO A 170 -17.85 -11.63 16.69
C PRO A 170 -17.72 -12.75 15.64
N THR A 171 -18.78 -13.01 14.90
CA THR A 171 -18.91 -14.03 13.84
C THR A 171 -18.34 -13.54 12.51
N GLY A 172 -17.02 -13.32 12.43
CA GLY A 172 -16.17 -13.49 11.23
C GLY A 172 -16.65 -13.00 9.84
N LEU A 173 -17.67 -12.14 9.74
CA LEU A 173 -18.36 -11.87 8.47
C LEU A 173 -17.47 -11.11 7.48
N GLY A 174 -16.49 -10.35 7.98
CA GLY A 174 -15.45 -9.72 7.17
C GLY A 174 -14.68 -10.72 6.29
N GLU A 175 -14.49 -11.96 6.75
CA GLU A 175 -13.90 -13.03 5.95
C GLU A 175 -14.93 -13.64 4.98
N SER A 176 -16.15 -13.93 5.45
CA SER A 176 -17.14 -14.63 4.62
C SER A 176 -17.76 -13.80 3.48
N LEU A 177 -17.82 -12.47 3.61
CA LEU A 177 -18.36 -11.58 2.57
C LEU A 177 -17.31 -11.29 1.48
N PHE A 178 -16.03 -11.23 1.84
CA PHE A 178 -14.94 -11.03 0.87
C PHE A 178 -14.72 -12.23 -0.04
N PHE A 179 -14.99 -13.45 0.44
CA PHE A 179 -14.75 -14.69 -0.32
C PHE A 179 -15.98 -15.28 -1.02
N ARG A 180 -17.17 -14.67 -0.90
CA ARG A 180 -18.42 -15.24 -1.46
C ARG A 180 -18.96 -14.53 -2.71
N ALA A 181 -18.22 -13.59 -3.27
CA ALA A 181 -18.65 -12.87 -4.47
C ALA A 181 -18.04 -13.44 -5.76
N HIS A 182 -18.31 -14.71 -6.09
CA HIS A 182 -18.37 -15.19 -7.48
C HIS A 182 -19.35 -16.38 -7.59
N PRO A 183 -20.23 -16.41 -8.60
CA PRO A 183 -21.03 -17.59 -8.94
C PRO A 183 -20.17 -18.75 -9.47
#